data_AF-A0A940I1J7-F1
#
_entry.id   AF-A0A940I1J7-F1
#
_cell.length_a   1.000
_cell.length_b   1.000
_cell.length_c   1.000
_cell.angle_alpha   90.00
_cell.angle_beta   90.00
_cell.angle_gamma   90.00
#
_symmetry.space_group_name_H-M   'P 1'
#
loop_
_entity.id
_entity.type
_entity.pdbx_description
1 polymer ?
#
loop_
_entity_poly.entity_id
_entity_poly.type
_entity_poly.pdbx_seq_one_letter_code
_entity_poly.pdbx_strand_id
1 'polypeptide(L)'
;MAPPAWAAPPQLVTGAQNLLNDVLTWLLWLIPAAAGAAIAYHALVKQLSDGDPSTIASHNRAMKNVLIGAAIGWSASGLVKWFLSYF
;
A
#
# COMPACT_ATOMS: atom_id res chain seq x y z
N MET A 1 24.91 -15.40 -29.85
CA MET A 1 25.97 -15.77 -28.89
C MET A 1 25.51 -15.33 -27.51
N ALA A 2 25.53 -16.22 -26.51
CA ALA A 2 25.24 -15.83 -25.13
C ALA A 2 26.37 -14.94 -24.61
N PRO A 3 26.07 -13.85 -23.86
CA PRO A 3 27.10 -12.99 -23.30
C PRO A 3 27.97 -13.77 -22.30
N PRO A 4 29.27 -13.41 -22.16
CA PRO A 4 30.17 -14.10 -21.26
C PRO A 4 29.72 -13.97 -19.79
N ALA A 5 30.08 -14.94 -18.94
CA ALA A 5 29.56 -15.06 -17.57
C ALA A 5 29.80 -13.82 -16.67
N TRP A 6 30.82 -13.01 -16.97
CA TRP A 6 31.10 -11.73 -16.30
C TRP A 6 30.32 -10.53 -16.85
N ALA A 7 29.66 -10.68 -18.00
CA ALA A 7 28.77 -9.69 -18.61
C ALA A 7 27.29 -9.97 -18.31
N ALA A 8 26.97 -11.12 -17.71
CA ALA A 8 25.63 -11.40 -17.21
C ALA A 8 25.42 -10.66 -15.87
N PRO A 9 24.33 -9.90 -15.69
CA PRO A 9 24.03 -9.28 -14.41
C PRO A 9 23.90 -10.35 -13.31
N PRO A 10 24.43 -10.11 -12.10
CA PRO A 10 24.43 -11.11 -11.03
C PRO A 10 23.00 -11.52 -10.63
N GLN A 11 22.68 -12.82 -10.73
CA GLN A 11 21.32 -13.34 -10.55
C GLN A 11 20.72 -13.09 -9.15
N LEU A 12 21.56 -13.04 -8.11
CA LEU A 12 21.15 -12.68 -6.74
C LEU A 12 20.63 -11.24 -6.64
N VAL A 13 21.16 -10.33 -7.46
CA VAL A 13 20.70 -8.93 -7.53
C VAL A 13 19.37 -8.85 -8.28
N THR A 14 19.23 -9.61 -9.37
CA THR A 14 18.01 -9.61 -10.20
C THR A 14 16.81 -10.24 -9.46
N GLY A 15 17.00 -11.34 -8.73
CA GLY A 15 15.91 -11.99 -8.00
C GLY A 15 15.31 -11.11 -6.91
N ALA A 16 16.16 -10.43 -6.12
CA ALA A 16 15.71 -9.50 -5.09
C ALA A 16 15.03 -8.25 -5.68
N GLN A 17 15.54 -7.73 -6.80
CA GLN A 17 14.91 -6.61 -7.51
C GLN A 17 13.53 -6.97 -8.04
N ASN A 18 13.35 -8.17 -8.60
CA ASN A 18 12.05 -8.63 -9.08
C ASN A 18 11.05 -8.78 -7.93
N LEU A 19 11.45 -9.44 -6.84
CA LEU A 19 10.60 -9.58 -5.66
C LEU A 19 10.16 -8.22 -5.09
N LEU A 20 11.11 -7.27 -4.98
CA LEU A 20 10.80 -5.94 -4.48
C LEU A 20 9.84 -5.19 -5.41
N ASN A 21 10.04 -5.28 -6.73
CA ASN A 21 9.12 -4.69 -7.72
C ASN A 21 7.71 -5.29 -7.64
N ASP A 22 7.60 -6.61 -7.47
CA ASP A 22 6.31 -7.29 -7.34
C ASP A 22 5.59 -6.87 -6.06
N VAL A 23 6.28 -6.88 -4.92
CA VAL A 23 5.73 -6.46 -3.63
C VAL A 23 5.26 -5.00 -3.69
N LEU A 24 6.08 -4.09 -4.23
CA LEU A 24 5.68 -2.68 -4.37
C LEU A 24 4.47 -2.51 -5.28
N THR A 25 4.36 -3.32 -6.34
CA THR A 25 3.18 -3.33 -7.21
C THR A 25 1.94 -3.74 -6.44
N TRP A 26 2.03 -4.81 -5.63
CA TRP A 26 0.91 -5.27 -4.83
C TRP A 26 0.51 -4.25 -3.77
N LEU A 27 1.48 -3.63 -3.08
CA LEU A 27 1.20 -2.61 -2.07
C LEU A 27 0.44 -1.42 -2.66
N LEU A 28 0.78 -0.97 -3.87
CA LEU A 28 0.06 0.13 -4.53
C LEU A 28 -1.42 -0.16 -4.80
N TRP A 29 -1.80 -1.44 -4.94
CA TRP A 29 -3.19 -1.86 -5.11
C TRP A 29 -3.86 -2.25 -3.79
N LEU A 30 -3.16 -2.95 -2.91
CA LEU A 30 -3.69 -3.47 -1.66
C LEU A 30 -3.96 -2.36 -0.64
N ILE A 31 -3.08 -1.35 -0.55
CA ILE A 31 -3.25 -0.25 0.40
C ILE A 31 -4.57 0.51 0.17
N PRO A 32 -4.88 1.02 -1.05
CA PRO A 32 -6.15 1.72 -1.26
C PRO A 32 -7.35 0.77 -1.14
N ALA A 33 -7.24 -0.49 -1.55
CA ALA A 33 -8.32 -1.46 -1.40
C ALA A 33 -8.64 -1.75 0.09
N ALA A 34 -7.62 -2.03 0.90
CA ALA A 34 -7.77 -2.28 2.33
C ALA A 34 -8.26 -1.04 3.09
N ALA A 35 -7.75 0.15 2.74
CA ALA A 35 -8.22 1.40 3.30
C ALA A 35 -9.70 1.65 2.96
N GLY A 36 -10.09 1.43 1.70
CA GLY A 36 -11.48 1.52 1.26
C GLY A 36 -12.39 0.57 2.04
N ALA A 37 -11.98 -0.69 2.21
CA ALA A 37 -12.74 -1.67 2.99
C ALA A 37 -12.89 -1.27 4.46
N ALA A 38 -11.82 -0.81 5.12
CA ALA A 38 -11.86 -0.37 6.51
C ALA A 38 -12.72 0.89 6.70
N ILE A 39 -12.66 1.84 5.76
CA ILE A 39 -13.51 3.03 5.76
C ILE A 39 -14.98 2.64 5.55
N ALA A 40 -15.26 1.72 4.62
CA ALA A 40 -16.62 1.21 4.39
C ALA A 40 -17.18 0.51 5.63
N TYR A 41 -16.38 -0.30 6.33
CA TYR A 41 -16.75 -0.89 7.61
C TYR A 41 -17.14 0.17 8.64
N HIS A 42 -16.30 1.18 8.86
CA HIS A 42 -16.61 2.25 9.80
C HIS A 42 -17.84 3.07 9.38
N ALA A 43 -18.03 3.30 8.08
CA ALA A 43 -19.22 3.97 7.56
C ALA A 43 -20.49 3.16 7.84
N LEU A 44 -20.45 1.84 7.65
CA LEU A 44 -21.56 0.94 7.95
C LEU A 44 -21.90 0.94 9.44
N VAL A 45 -20.91 0.79 10.32
CA VAL A 45 -21.15 0.79 11.78
C VAL A 45 -21.79 2.11 12.22
N LYS A 46 -21.33 3.26 11.69
CA LYS A 46 -21.95 4.56 11.97
C LYS A 46 -23.42 4.63 11.58
N GLN A 47 -23.81 4.02 10.45
CA GLN A 47 -25.22 3.99 10.02
C GLN A 47 -26.09 3.16 10.98
N LEU A 48 -25.51 2.16 11.63
CA LEU A 48 -26.20 1.25 12.56
C LEU A 48 -26.15 1.73 14.03
N SER A 49 -25.46 2.83 14.33
CA SER A 49 -25.21 3.27 15.72
C SER A 49 -26.32 4.13 16.34
N ASP A 50 -27.55 4.07 15.81
CA ASP A 50 -28.74 4.84 16.25
C ASP A 50 -28.51 6.35 16.48
N GLY A 51 -27.51 6.93 15.83
CA GLY A 51 -27.21 8.35 15.95
C GLY A 51 -26.43 8.76 17.20
N ASP A 52 -25.90 7.82 18.02
CA ASP A 52 -25.09 8.18 19.19
C ASP A 52 -23.86 9.02 18.79
N PRO A 53 -23.78 10.31 19.21
CA PRO A 53 -22.69 11.20 18.81
C PRO A 53 -21.30 10.70 19.24
N SER A 54 -21.23 9.99 20.38
CA SER A 54 -19.95 9.51 20.91
C SER A 54 -19.35 8.40 20.03
N THR A 55 -20.19 7.45 19.64
CA THR A 55 -19.83 6.35 18.74
C THR A 55 -19.48 6.87 17.34
N ILE A 56 -20.28 7.80 16.79
CA ILE A 56 -20.03 8.43 15.49
C ILE A 56 -18.68 9.17 15.47
N ALA A 57 -18.37 9.94 16.52
CA ALA A 57 -17.11 10.68 16.61
C ALA A 57 -15.89 9.74 16.66
N SER A 58 -16.00 8.62 17.38
CA SER A 58 -14.94 7.62 17.46
C SER A 58 -14.63 6.99 16.08
N HIS A 59 -15.66 6.63 15.32
CA HIS A 59 -15.51 6.05 13.99
C HIS A 59 -15.01 7.07 12.97
N ASN A 60 -15.41 8.34 13.06
CA ASN A 60 -14.85 9.42 12.23
C ASN A 60 -13.34 9.57 12.46
N ARG A 61 -12.89 9.51 13.72
CA ARG A 61 -11.46 9.55 14.04
C ARG A 61 -10.74 8.33 13.47
N ALA A 62 -11.34 7.14 13.58
CA ALA A 62 -10.78 5.92 13.01
C ALA A 62 -10.65 6.00 11.47
N MET A 63 -11.70 6.43 10.76
CA MET A 63 -11.67 6.64 9.31
C MET A 63 -10.55 7.62 8.88
N LYS A 64 -10.38 8.73 9.62
CA LYS A 64 -9.30 9.68 9.36
C LYS A 64 -7.92 9.04 9.54
N ASN A 65 -7.73 8.27 10.60
CA ASN A 65 -6.46 7.59 10.85
C ASN A 65 -6.15 6.55 9.77
N VAL A 66 -7.16 5.82 9.29
CA VAL A 66 -7.02 4.88 8.16
C VAL A 66 -6.59 5.62 6.90
N LEU A 67 -7.22 6.76 6.57
CA LEU A 67 -6.84 7.59 5.41
C LEU A 67 -5.39 8.08 5.51
N ILE A 68 -4.97 8.57 6.67
CA ILE A 68 -3.60 9.05 6.88
C ILE A 68 -2.59 7.91 6.73
N GLY A 69 -2.86 6.75 7.36
CA GLY A 69 -1.99 5.58 7.26
C GLY A 69 -1.87 5.07 5.82
N ALA A 70 -3.00 5.03 5.10
CA ALA A 70 -3.04 4.64 3.69
C ALA A 70 -2.26 5.61 2.80
N ALA A 71 -2.40 6.92 3.01
CA ALA A 71 -1.66 7.93 2.25
C ALA A 71 -0.14 7.80 2.45
N ILE A 72 0.31 7.57 3.69
CA ILE A 72 1.73 7.37 4.00
C ILE A 72 2.24 6.08 3.34
N GLY A 73 1.53 4.96 3.53
CA GLY A 73 1.95 3.67 2.97
C GLY A 73 1.98 3.67 1.44
N TRP A 74 0.97 4.24 0.80
CA TRP A 74 0.88 4.30 -0.66
C TRP A 74 1.96 5.21 -1.25
N SER A 75 2.18 6.39 -0.67
CA SER A 75 3.23 7.31 -1.13
C SER A 75 4.64 6.77 -0.90
N ALA A 76 4.92 6.14 0.25
CA ALA A 76 6.20 5.48 0.50
C ALA A 76 6.46 4.34 -0.51
N SER A 77 5.47 3.47 -0.74
CA SER A 77 5.59 2.38 -1.71
C SER A 77 5.81 2.91 -3.14
N GLY A 78 5.06 3.95 -3.51
CA GLY A 78 5.17 4.60 -4.82
C GLY A 78 6.53 5.27 -5.02
N LEU A 79 7.05 5.95 -4.02
CA LEU A 79 8.35 6.63 -4.09
C LEU A 79 9.50 5.65 -4.27
N VAL A 80 9.51 4.54 -3.51
CA VAL A 80 10.52 3.49 -3.67
C VAL A 80 10.44 2.88 -5.06
N LYS A 81 9.23 2.57 -5.55
CA LYS A 81 9.05 1.98 -6.88
C LYS A 81 9.48 2.93 -7.99
N TRP A 82 9.16 4.22 -7.86
CA TRP A 82 9.58 5.25 -8.80
C TRP A 82 11.11 5.37 -8.84
N PHE A 83 11.77 5.38 -7.69
CA PHE A 83 13.24 5.41 -7.62
C PHE A 83 13.88 4.18 -8.28
N LEU A 84 13.31 2.99 -8.04
CA LEU A 84 13.79 1.76 -8.67
C LEU A 84 13.57 1.74 -10.19
N SER A 85 12.58 2.47 -10.73
CA SER A 85 12.35 2.51 -12.19
C SER A 85 13.44 3.22 -12.99
N TYR A 86 14.32 3.97 -12.32
CA TYR A 86 15.44 4.67 -12.94
C TYR A 86 16.69 3.81 -13.16
N PHE A 87 16.82 2.70 -12.41
CA PHE A 87 18.01 1.83 -12.39
C PHE A 87 17.69 0.43 -12.91
#